data_AF-A0A838F8J1-F1
#
_entry.id   AF-A0A838F8J1-F1
#
_cell.length_a   1.000
_cell.length_b   1.000
_cell.length_c   1.000
_cell.angle_alpha   90.00
_cell.angle_beta   90.00
_cell.angle_gamma   90.00
#
_symmetry.space_group_name_H-M   'P 1'
#
loop_
_entity.id
_entity.type
_entity.pdbx_description
1 polymer ?
#
loop_
_entity_poly.entity_id
_entity_poly.type
_entity_poly.pdbx_seq_one_letter_code
_entity_poly.pdbx_strand_id
1 'polypeptide(L)'
;IEDWVYGPPDLIIEVLSEFNSYFDTKKKFRVYENYGVKEYFIVDPNDKEVHAFKNENNQFKEVYKEVAMIRSEILQGEIRF
;
A
#
# COMPACT_ATOMS: atom_id res chain seq x y z
N ILE A 1 23.98 13.85 -7.28
CA ILE A 1 22.56 13.46 -7.47
C ILE A 1 22.14 12.96 -6.10
N GLU A 2 21.09 13.53 -5.51
CA GLU A 2 20.52 12.98 -4.28
C GLU A 2 19.49 11.92 -4.70
N ASP A 3 19.81 10.64 -4.50
CA ASP A 3 19.03 9.49 -5.00
C ASP A 3 17.90 9.08 -4.04
N TRP A 4 17.11 10.03 -3.57
CA TRP A 4 16.03 9.75 -2.61
C TRP A 4 14.80 10.65 -2.82
N VAL A 5 13.65 10.12 -2.43
CA VAL A 5 12.37 10.84 -2.46
C VAL A 5 12.22 11.59 -1.14
N TYR A 6 12.06 12.91 -1.22
CA TYR A 6 11.73 13.74 -0.07
C TYR A 6 10.21 13.91 0.07
N GLY A 7 9.68 13.50 1.22
CA GLY A 7 8.24 13.53 1.52
C GLY A 7 7.51 12.24 1.18
N PRO A 8 6.25 12.08 1.64
CA PRO A 8 5.45 10.90 1.38
C PRO A 8 4.99 10.87 -0.09
N PRO A 9 5.04 9.71 -0.76
CA PRO A 9 4.29 9.50 -1.99
C PRO A 9 2.78 9.58 -1.74
N ASP A 10 2.02 9.94 -2.77
CA ASP A 10 0.55 9.87 -2.72
C ASP A 10 0.05 8.42 -2.65
N LEU A 11 0.75 7.51 -3.31
CA LEU A 11 0.37 6.10 -3.45
C LEU A 11 1.59 5.20 -3.26
N ILE A 12 1.42 4.10 -2.53
CA ILE A 12 2.42 3.04 -2.38
C ILE A 12 1.75 1.69 -2.66
N ILE A 13 2.42 0.84 -3.44
CA ILE A 13 2.09 -0.57 -3.62
C ILE A 13 3.26 -1.39 -3.06
N GLU A 14 3.04 -2.08 -1.96
CA GLU A 14 4.00 -2.99 -1.33
C GLU A 14 3.71 -4.42 -1.78
N VAL A 15 4.65 -5.05 -2.46
CA VAL A 15 4.55 -6.46 -2.85
C VAL A 15 5.29 -7.30 -1.82
N LEU A 16 4.58 -8.19 -1.12
CA LEU A 16 5.15 -9.04 -0.09
C LEU A 16 6.13 -10.04 -0.70
N SER A 17 7.31 -10.15 -0.09
CA SER A 17 8.26 -11.23 -0.38
C SER A 17 8.09 -12.38 0.63
N GLU A 18 8.38 -13.61 0.19
CA GLU A 18 8.29 -14.83 1.01
C GLU A 18 8.98 -14.74 2.39
N PHE A 19 10.04 -13.95 2.53
CA PHE A 19 10.92 -13.94 3.71
C PHE A 19 10.78 -12.74 4.65
N ASN A 20 9.89 -11.76 4.37
CA ASN A 20 9.90 -10.47 5.07
C ASN A 20 8.53 -10.01 5.63
N SER A 21 7.59 -10.92 5.80
CA SER A 21 6.16 -10.59 5.61
C SER A 21 5.44 -9.85 6.74
N TYR A 22 5.84 -9.95 8.01
CA TYR A 22 4.96 -9.46 9.10
C TYR A 22 5.47 -8.24 9.86
N PHE A 23 6.69 -8.30 10.41
CA PHE A 23 7.21 -7.21 11.24
C PHE A 23 7.57 -5.96 10.43
N ASP A 24 8.16 -6.15 9.25
CA ASP A 24 8.50 -5.04 8.35
C ASP A 24 7.24 -4.35 7.83
N THR A 25 6.26 -5.13 7.39
CA THR A 25 4.94 -4.64 6.93
C THR A 25 4.24 -3.81 8.01
N LYS A 26 4.23 -4.25 9.28
CA LYS A 26 3.64 -3.45 10.37
C LYS A 26 4.35 -2.13 10.61
N LYS A 27 5.68 -2.11 10.53
CA LYS A 27 6.47 -0.89 10.70
C LYS A 27 6.20 0.08 9.56
N LYS A 28 6.28 -0.40 8.32
CA LYS A 28 5.99 0.38 7.11
C LYS A 28 4.57 0.91 7.11
N PHE A 29 3.58 0.08 7.45
CA PHE A 29 2.18 0.49 7.59
C PHE A 29 2.03 1.72 8.49
N ARG A 30 2.60 1.67 9.71
CA ARG A 30 2.55 2.80 10.64
C ARG A 30 3.31 4.03 10.13
N VAL A 31 4.43 3.84 9.44
CA VAL A 31 5.17 4.97 8.87
C VAL A 31 4.33 5.62 7.77
N TYR A 32 3.85 4.87 6.81
CA TYR A 32 3.05 5.41 5.70
C TYR A 32 1.75 6.06 6.19
N GLU A 33 1.10 5.48 7.21
CA GLU A 33 -0.08 6.02 7.87
C GLU A 33 0.21 7.40 8.50
N ASN A 34 1.23 7.48 9.36
CA ASN A 34 1.54 8.69 10.11
C ASN A 34 2.10 9.82 9.24
N TYR A 35 2.73 9.48 8.12
CA TYR A 35 3.29 10.46 7.19
C TYR A 35 2.32 10.82 6.05
N GLY A 36 1.09 10.32 6.05
CA GLY A 36 0.03 10.82 5.16
C GLY A 36 0.06 10.27 3.73
N VAL A 37 0.64 9.09 3.51
CA VAL A 37 0.47 8.36 2.24
C VAL A 37 -1.03 8.14 2.03
N LYS A 38 -1.58 8.56 0.89
CA LYS A 38 -3.04 8.64 0.68
C LYS A 38 -3.65 7.29 0.36
N GLU A 39 -3.01 6.50 -0.50
CA GLU A 39 -3.38 5.11 -0.81
C GLU A 39 -2.22 4.16 -0.52
N TYR A 40 -2.52 3.04 0.14
CA TYR A 40 -1.55 2.00 0.41
C TYR A 40 -2.13 0.63 0.06
N PHE A 41 -1.46 -0.06 -0.86
CA PHE A 41 -1.82 -1.42 -1.26
C PHE A 41 -0.75 -2.39 -0.74
N ILE A 42 -1.20 -3.45 -0.09
CA ILE A 42 -0.35 -4.60 0.26
C ILE A 42 -0.77 -5.76 -0.64
N VAL A 43 0.16 -6.26 -1.43
CA VAL A 43 -0.07 -7.34 -2.41
C VAL A 43 0.66 -8.59 -1.94
N ASP A 44 -0.08 -9.67 -1.69
CA ASP A 44 0.49 -11.01 -1.55
C ASP A 44 0.50 -11.70 -2.92
N PRO A 45 1.67 -11.93 -3.54
CA PRO A 45 1.74 -12.57 -4.85
C PRO A 45 1.40 -14.07 -4.82
N ASN A 46 1.52 -14.75 -3.68
CA ASN A 46 1.24 -16.18 -3.57
C ASN A 46 -0.25 -16.45 -3.65
N ASP A 47 -1.04 -15.64 -2.94
CA ASP A 47 -2.49 -15.74 -2.90
C ASP A 47 -3.19 -14.81 -3.91
N LYS A 48 -2.40 -14.02 -4.65
CA LYS A 48 -2.87 -12.91 -5.51
C LYS A 48 -3.79 -11.95 -4.77
N GLU A 49 -3.60 -11.78 -3.47
CA GLU A 49 -4.49 -11.01 -2.62
C GLU A 49 -3.99 -9.57 -2.49
N VAL A 50 -4.93 -8.62 -2.49
CA VAL A 50 -4.66 -7.19 -2.29
C VAL A 50 -5.46 -6.71 -1.11
N HIS A 51 -4.77 -6.12 -0.13
CA HIS A 51 -5.39 -5.29 0.90
C HIS A 51 -5.19 -3.82 0.53
N ALA A 52 -6.28 -3.09 0.36
CA ALA A 52 -6.26 -1.68 0.03
C ALA A 52 -6.63 -0.82 1.24
N PHE A 53 -5.82 0.20 1.50
CA PHE A 53 -6.03 1.17 2.57
C PHE A 53 -6.06 2.58 2.00
N LYS A 54 -6.95 3.40 2.56
CA LYS A 54 -7.03 4.85 2.33
C LYS A 54 -6.75 5.58 3.62
N ASN A 55 -5.93 6.62 3.55
CA ASN A 55 -5.60 7.42 4.72
C ASN A 55 -6.63 8.53 4.94
N GLU A 56 -7.30 8.47 6.07
CA GLU A 56 -8.26 9.47 6.50
C GLU A 56 -7.77 10.07 7.83
N ASN A 57 -7.20 11.27 7.76
CA ASN A 57 -6.66 12.00 8.91
C ASN A 57 -5.57 11.24 9.69
N ASN A 58 -4.55 10.74 8.99
CA ASN A 58 -3.45 9.91 9.55
C ASN A 58 -3.94 8.61 10.19
N GLN A 59 -5.01 8.05 9.63
CA GLN A 59 -5.49 6.74 10.00
C GLN A 59 -5.86 5.98 8.73
N PHE A 60 -5.21 4.85 8.50
CA PHE A 60 -5.55 3.97 7.41
C PHE A 60 -6.89 3.28 7.70
N LYS A 61 -7.82 3.41 6.76
CA LYS A 61 -9.07 2.66 6.69
C LYS A 61 -8.93 1.63 5.59
N GLU A 62 -9.25 0.38 5.90
CA GLU A 62 -9.36 -0.65 4.88
C GLU A 62 -10.53 -0.31 3.95
N VAL A 63 -10.26 -0.28 2.64
CA VAL A 63 -11.25 0.00 1.60
C VAL A 63 -11.81 -1.31 1.06
N TYR A 64 -10.93 -2.24 0.72
CA TYR A 64 -11.28 -3.59 0.29
C TYR A 64 -10.13 -4.56 0.50
N LYS A 65 -10.49 -5.84 0.45
CA LYS A 65 -9.59 -6.97 0.37
C LYS A 65 -10.08 -7.90 -0.73
N GLU A 66 -9.36 -7.96 -1.85
CA GLU A 66 -9.80 -8.68 -3.06
C GLU A 66 -8.64 -9.45 -3.70
N VAL A 67 -8.97 -10.47 -4.49
CA VAL A 67 -8.00 -11.26 -5.26
C VAL A 67 -7.86 -10.68 -6.66
N ALA A 68 -6.64 -10.64 -7.18
CA ALA A 68 -6.30 -10.33 -8.56
C ALA A 68 -6.72 -8.92 -9.03
N MET A 69 -6.91 -7.97 -8.11
CA MET A 69 -7.34 -6.61 -8.47
C MET A 69 -6.81 -5.51 -7.55
N ILE A 70 -6.28 -4.46 -8.17
CA ILE A 70 -6.05 -3.16 -7.55
C ILE A 70 -6.98 -2.15 -8.22
N ARG A 71 -7.80 -1.46 -7.45
CA ARG A 71 -8.54 -0.24 -7.81
C ARG A 71 -7.94 0.94 -7.06
N SER A 72 -7.53 1.98 -7.80
CA SER A 72 -6.96 3.22 -7.24
C SER A 72 -7.85 4.41 -7.59
N GLU A 73 -8.23 5.19 -6.59
CA GLU A 73 -8.93 6.45 -6.78
C GLU A 73 -7.97 7.54 -7.29
N ILE A 74 -6.72 7.53 -6.81
CA ILE A 74 -5.66 8.47 -7.22
C ILE A 74 -5.32 8.31 -8.70
N LEU A 75 -5.14 7.07 -9.18
CA LEU A 75 -4.81 6.81 -10.58
C LEU A 75 -6.04 6.71 -11.48
N GLN A 76 -7.25 6.75 -10.92
CA GLN A 76 -8.53 6.65 -11.63
C GLN A 76 -8.59 5.42 -12.55
N GLY A 77 -8.21 4.25 -12.01
CA GLY A 77 -8.11 3.03 -12.81
C GLY A 77 -8.03 1.74 -11.99
N GLU A 78 -8.06 0.63 -12.72
CA GLU A 78 -7.91 -0.70 -12.16
C GLU A 78 -6.81 -1.50 -12.87
N ILE A 79 -6.12 -2.34 -12.10
CA ILE A 79 -5.11 -3.31 -12.57
C ILE A 79 -5.59 -4.69 -12.16
N ARG A 80 -5.58 -5.64 -13.10
CA ARG A 80 -5.92 -7.05 -12.88
C ARG A 80 -4.72 -7.94 -13.19
N PHE A 81 -4.48 -8.98 -12.40
CA PHE A 81 -3.30 -9.87 -12.53
C PHE A 81 -3.51 -11.29 -11.98
#